data_AF-A0A1V4AI30-F1
#
_entry.id   AF-A0A1V4AI30-F1
#
_cell.length_a   1.000
_cell.length_b   1.000
_cell.length_c   1.000
_cell.angle_alpha   90.00
_cell.angle_beta   90.00
_cell.angle_gamma   90.00
#
_symmetry.space_group_name_H-M   'P 1'
#
loop_
_entity.id
_entity.type
_entity.pdbx_description
1 polymer ?
#
loop_
_entity_poly.entity_id
_entity_poly.type
_entity_poly.pdbx_seq_one_letter_code
_entity_poly.pdbx_strand_id
1 'polypeptide(L)' 'DSVTEIGEFAFSDCSSLESVTISKNAKIIGSMAFYGCKSLKTIEFPSTLDCIEEYVCEQCESLSRVVIQSGTTK' A
#
# COMPACT_ATOMS: atom_id res chain seq x y z
N ASP A 1 -15.83 -5.53 2.32
CA ASP A 1 -14.62 -4.71 2.43
C ASP A 1 -15.03 -3.25 2.30
N SER A 2 -14.81 -2.44 3.33
CA SER A 2 -15.30 -1.05 3.44
C SER A 2 -14.17 -0.04 3.67
N VAL A 3 -12.91 -0.48 3.63
CA VAL A 3 -11.76 0.41 3.81
C VAL A 3 -11.64 1.29 2.56
N THR A 4 -11.75 2.60 2.77
CA THR A 4 -11.66 3.64 1.72
C THR A 4 -10.36 4.43 1.80
N GLU A 5 -9.64 4.37 2.91
CA GLU A 5 -8.45 5.17 3.17
C GLU A 5 -7.46 4.40 4.04
N ILE A 6 -6.17 4.56 3.75
CA ILE A 6 -5.06 4.16 4.61
C ILE A 6 -4.38 5.45 5.04
N GLY A 7 -4.39 5.72 6.34
CA GLY A 7 -3.89 6.98 6.88
C GLY A 7 -2.37 7.13 6.83
N GLU A 8 -1.93 8.36 7.09
CA GLU A 8 -0.52 8.70 7.28
C GLU A 8 0.14 7.78 8.31
N PHE A 9 1.34 7.27 8.01
CA PHE A 9 2.11 6.35 8.86
C PHE A 9 1.39 5.05 9.32
N ALA A 10 0.25 4.66 8.73
CA ALA A 10 -0.60 3.57 9.24
C ALA A 10 0.12 2.23 9.48
N PHE A 11 1.12 1.92 8.65
CA PHE A 11 1.98 0.74 8.75
C PHE A 11 3.46 1.12 8.81
N SER A 12 3.80 2.35 9.23
CA SER A 12 5.20 2.77 9.37
C SER A 12 5.97 1.83 10.29
N ASP A 13 7.20 1.50 9.90
CA ASP A 13 8.15 0.64 10.60
C ASP A 13 7.63 -0.76 10.92
N CYS A 14 6.61 -1.22 10.18
CA CYS A 14 6.14 -2.61 10.22
C CYS A 14 7.18 -3.54 9.57
N SER A 15 8.32 -3.71 10.24
CA SER A 15 9.48 -4.46 9.76
C SER A 15 9.23 -5.94 9.49
N SER A 16 8.14 -6.52 10.02
CA SER A 16 7.71 -7.89 9.76
C SER A 16 6.66 -8.02 8.65
N LEU A 17 6.16 -6.92 8.08
CA LEU A 17 5.14 -6.93 7.05
C LEU A 17 5.75 -7.37 5.72
N GLU A 18 5.38 -8.55 5.23
CA GLU A 18 5.97 -9.11 4.00
C GLU A 18 5.16 -8.81 2.72
N SER A 19 3.84 -8.71 2.85
CA SER A 19 2.94 -8.50 1.73
C SER A 19 1.71 -7.70 2.13
N VAL A 20 1.27 -6.81 1.25
CA VAL A 20 0.07 -5.99 1.45
C VAL A 20 -0.85 -6.11 0.24
N THR A 21 -2.11 -6.42 0.51
CA THR A 21 -3.20 -6.29 -0.47
C THR A 21 -4.12 -5.17 -0.02
N ILE A 22 -4.15 -4.10 -0.79
CA ILE A 22 -4.97 -2.92 -0.49
C ILE A 22 -6.42 -3.20 -0.91
N SER A 23 -7.38 -2.80 -0.07
CA SER A 23 -8.82 -2.94 -0.36
C SER A 23 -9.17 -2.36 -1.73
N LYS A 24 -10.01 -3.07 -2.49
CA LYS A 24 -10.52 -2.60 -3.80
C LYS A 24 -11.33 -1.30 -3.74
N ASN A 25 -11.75 -0.89 -2.55
CA ASN A 25 -12.50 0.34 -2.34
C ASN A 25 -11.61 1.47 -1.81
N ALA A 26 -10.32 1.23 -1.58
CA ALA A 26 -9.38 2.25 -1.14
C ALA A 26 -9.21 3.31 -2.24
N LYS A 27 -9.31 4.56 -1.82
CA LYS A 27 -9.18 5.75 -2.65
C LYS A 27 -7.93 6.56 -2.34
N ILE A 28 -7.51 6.54 -1.07
CA ILE A 28 -6.42 7.37 -0.57
C ILE A 28 -5.43 6.50 0.19
N ILE A 29 -4.14 6.70 -0.07
CA ILE A 29 -3.03 6.21 0.76
C ILE A 29 -2.21 7.41 1.20
N GLY A 30 -2.25 7.68 2.50
CA GLY A 30 -1.60 8.81 3.14
C GLY A 30 -0.08 8.71 3.16
N SER A 31 0.57 9.85 3.42
CA SER A 31 2.02 9.97 3.40
C SER A 31 2.69 8.95 4.33
N MET A 32 3.80 8.38 3.87
CA MET A 32 4.60 7.44 4.67
C MET A 32 3.82 6.22 5.21
N ALA A 33 2.67 5.86 4.61
CA ALA A 33 1.81 4.78 5.11
C ALA A 33 2.52 3.43 5.29
N PHE A 34 3.53 3.10 4.48
CA PHE A 34 4.36 1.90 4.60
C PHE A 34 5.85 2.25 4.76
N TYR A 35 6.16 3.44 5.28
CA TYR A 35 7.54 3.87 5.53
C TYR A 35 8.30 2.83 6.37
N GLY A 36 9.53 2.50 6.00
CA GLY A 36 10.37 1.62 6.81
C GLY A 36 9.88 0.16 6.92
N CYS A 37 8.95 -0.29 6.07
CA CYS A 37 8.55 -1.69 5.99
C CYS A 37 9.64 -2.55 5.33
N LYS A 38 10.74 -2.79 6.05
CA LYS A 38 11.96 -3.40 5.50
C LYS A 38 11.77 -4.78 4.90
N SER A 39 10.81 -5.57 5.40
CA SER A 39 10.51 -6.92 4.88
C SER A 39 9.43 -6.93 3.80
N LEU A 40 8.84 -5.79 3.44
CA LEU A 40 7.75 -5.72 2.46
C LEU A 40 8.28 -6.07 1.08
N LYS A 41 7.88 -7.22 0.55
CA LYS A 41 8.31 -7.74 -0.75
C LYS A 41 7.31 -7.41 -1.85
N THR A 42 6.02 -7.37 -1.52
CA THR A 42 4.95 -7.17 -2.50
C THR A 42 3.85 -6.28 -1.94
N ILE A 43 3.46 -5.27 -2.73
CA ILE A 43 2.25 -4.48 -2.49
C ILE A 43 1.34 -4.54 -3.71
N GLU A 44 0.06 -4.81 -3.47
CA GLU A 44 -0.99 -4.85 -4.47
C GLU A 44 -1.95 -3.68 -4.27
N PHE A 45 -1.93 -2.73 -5.20
CA PHE A 45 -2.78 -1.55 -5.22
C PHE A 45 -4.02 -1.79 -6.08
N PRO A 46 -5.22 -1.30 -5.72
CA PRO A 46 -6.36 -1.40 -6.61
C PRO A 46 -6.25 -0.38 -7.75
N SER A 47 -6.82 -0.71 -8.91
CA SER A 47 -6.92 0.22 -10.04
C SER A 47 -7.82 1.44 -9.77
N THR A 48 -8.49 1.48 -8.62
CA THR A 48 -9.45 2.51 -8.21
C THR A 48 -8.85 3.59 -7.32
N LEU A 49 -7.55 3.52 -6.99
CA LEU A 49 -6.88 4.54 -6.19
C LEU A 49 -6.96 5.90 -6.90
N ASP A 50 -7.39 6.91 -6.16
CA ASP A 50 -7.49 8.27 -6.65
C ASP A 50 -6.24 9.07 -6.29
N CYS A 51 -5.69 8.87 -5.08
CA CYS A 51 -4.51 9.57 -4.58
C CYS A 51 -3.53 8.63 -3.86
N ILE A 52 -2.24 8.79 -4.16
CA ILE A 52 -1.11 8.22 -3.41
C ILE A 52 -0.24 9.41 -2.99
N GLU A 53 -0.04 9.59 -1.69
CA GLU A 53 0.75 10.69 -1.14
C GLU A 53 2.27 10.39 -1.16
N GLU A 54 3.06 11.30 -0.60
CA GLU A 54 4.52 11.24 -0.65
C GLU A 54 5.08 10.07 0.20
N TYR A 55 6.22 9.51 -0.23
CA TYR A 55 7.02 8.56 0.56
C TYR A 55 6.30 7.29 1.05
N VAL A 56 5.18 6.91 0.42
CA VAL A 56 4.31 5.79 0.84
C VAL A 56 5.07 4.49 1.05
N CYS A 57 6.06 4.17 0.21
CA CYS A 57 6.91 2.98 0.35
C CYS A 57 8.41 3.35 0.52
N GLU A 58 8.72 4.50 1.11
CA GLU A 58 10.12 4.86 1.37
C GLU A 58 10.74 3.91 2.41
N GLN A 59 12.05 3.63 2.31
CA GLN A 59 12.78 2.70 3.18
C GLN A 59 12.24 1.25 3.17
N CYS A 60 11.42 0.87 2.17
CA CYS A 60 11.04 -0.52 1.93
C CYS A 60 12.16 -1.28 1.22
N GLU A 61 13.18 -1.70 1.98
CA GLU A 61 14.42 -2.28 1.45
C GLU A 61 14.21 -3.58 0.65
N SER A 62 13.20 -4.38 0.99
CA SER A 62 12.90 -5.65 0.31
C SER A 62 11.87 -5.54 -0.83
N LEU A 63 11.35 -4.33 -1.12
CA LEU A 63 10.24 -4.19 -2.06
C LEU A 63 10.71 -4.43 -3.49
N SER A 64 10.34 -5.59 -4.03
CA SER A 64 10.73 -6.01 -5.38
C SER A 64 9.56 -6.04 -6.37
N ARG A 65 8.32 -5.98 -5.88
CA ARG A 65 7.13 -6.11 -6.73
C ARG A 65 5.99 -5.18 -6.31
N VAL A 66 5.51 -4.40 -7.28
CA VAL A 66 4.28 -3.62 -7.17
C VAL A 66 3.30 -4.16 -8.21
N VAL A 67 2.07 -4.47 -7.78
CA VAL A 67 1.00 -4.95 -8.67
C VAL A 67 -0.16 -3.98 -8.63
N ILE A 68 -0.68 -3.60 -9.80
CA ILE A 68 -1.96 -2.91 -9.89
C ILE A 68 -3.04 -3.95 -10.17
N GLN A 69 -3.90 -4.20 -9.19
CA GLN A 69 -5.05 -5.06 -9.34
C GLN A 69 -5.98 -4.41 -10.35
N SER A 70 -5.99 -4.95 -11.57
CA SER A 70 -7.00 -4.60 -12.56
C SER A 70 -8.33 -5.04 -11.99
N GLY A 71 -9.21 -4.08 -11.70
CA GLY A 71 -10.55 -4.38 -11.22
C GLY A 71 -11.19 -5.37 -12.18
N THR A 72 -11.36 -6.62 -11.75
CA THR A 72 -12.20 -7.56 -12.49
C THR A 72 -13.60 -7.00 -12.44
N THR A 73 -14.01 -6.35 -13.54
CA THR A 73 -15.40 -6.14 -13.90
C THR A 73 -16.07 -7.50 -13.86
N LYS A 74 -16.85 -7.74 -12.80
CA LYS A 74 -17.91 -8.74 -12.83
C LYS A 74 -19.13 -8.10 -13.49
#